data_AF-L7JC82-F1
#
_entry.id   AF-L7JC82-F1
#
_cell.length_a   1.000
_cell.length_b   1.000
_cell.length_c   1.000
_cell.angle_alpha   90.00
_cell.angle_beta   90.00
_cell.angle_gamma   90.00
#
_symmetry.space_group_name_H-M   'P 1'
#
loop_
_entity.id
_entity.type
_entity.pdbx_description
1 polymer ?
#
loop_
_entity_poly.entity_id
_entity_poly.type
_entity_poly.pdbx_seq_one_letter_code
_entity_poly.pdbx_strand_id
1 'polypeptide(L)'
;MLISSLLAAVAIVATPIVTASPINGTSQELSPPLGVACGRTSCFGEQVCCNPTCSLCAMPGMACPMLDCGHLPGTPAVTKPAVVDAPGPRFSGSKIMKKPRPTMPAPYTSPKPTDGVACGNNTCAADQVCCNASCGICTPPDGACIMMFCGDSHRHDDSIPS
;
A
#
# COMPACT_ATOMS: atom_id res chain seq x y z
N MET A 1 -16.86 -71.38 28.53
CA MET A 1 -17.51 -70.09 28.23
C MET A 1 -17.55 -69.30 29.52
N LEU A 2 -16.57 -68.43 29.72
CA LEU A 2 -16.35 -67.66 30.95
C LEU A 2 -17.06 -66.31 30.83
N ILE A 3 -17.96 -66.06 31.76
CA ILE A 3 -18.75 -64.83 31.91
C ILE A 3 -17.87 -63.87 32.73
N SER A 4 -17.32 -62.83 32.12
CA SER A 4 -16.52 -61.84 32.83
C SER A 4 -17.21 -60.48 32.74
N SER A 5 -18.01 -60.21 33.76
CA SER A 5 -18.70 -58.95 34.00
C SER A 5 -17.70 -57.84 34.35
N LEU A 6 -17.55 -56.85 33.47
CA LEU A 6 -16.86 -55.60 33.82
C LEU A 6 -17.88 -54.56 34.28
N LEU A 7 -17.80 -54.20 35.57
CA LEU A 7 -18.48 -53.06 36.16
C LEU A 7 -17.89 -51.76 35.59
N ALA A 8 -18.72 -50.92 34.99
CA ALA A 8 -18.38 -49.53 34.67
C ALA A 8 -18.58 -48.67 35.92
N ALA A 9 -17.49 -48.20 36.53
CA ALA A 9 -17.51 -47.20 37.59
C ALA A 9 -17.72 -45.82 36.95
N VAL A 10 -18.92 -45.25 37.08
CA VAL A 10 -19.22 -43.88 36.67
C VAL A 10 -18.80 -42.93 37.79
N ALA A 11 -17.68 -42.24 37.61
CA ALA A 11 -17.25 -41.17 38.49
C ALA A 11 -18.00 -39.87 38.14
N ILE A 12 -18.92 -39.45 39.02
CA ILE A 12 -19.65 -38.19 38.90
C ILE A 12 -18.74 -37.10 39.46
N VAL A 13 -18.13 -36.29 38.60
CA VAL A 13 -17.36 -35.11 39.00
C VAL A 13 -18.33 -33.97 39.24
N ALA A 14 -18.51 -33.60 40.52
CA ALA A 14 -19.28 -32.43 40.92
C ALA A 14 -18.56 -31.15 40.50
N THR A 15 -19.20 -30.33 39.67
CA THR A 15 -18.72 -29.00 39.29
C THR A 15 -19.20 -27.95 40.30
N PRO A 16 -18.35 -27.00 40.72
CA PRO A 16 -18.78 -25.93 41.62
C PRO A 16 -19.62 -24.90 40.88
N ILE A 17 -20.77 -24.57 41.48
CA ILE A 17 -21.67 -23.49 41.03
C ILE A 17 -20.98 -22.16 41.34
N VAL A 18 -20.58 -21.44 40.29
CA VAL A 18 -20.06 -20.07 40.39
C VAL A 18 -21.24 -19.14 40.66
N THR A 19 -21.25 -18.54 41.84
CA THR A 19 -22.16 -17.48 42.24
C THR A 19 -21.83 -16.19 41.47
N ALA A 20 -22.76 -15.73 40.65
CA ALA A 20 -22.66 -14.45 39.96
C ALA A 20 -22.93 -13.30 40.94
N SER A 21 -21.96 -12.40 41.08
CA SER A 21 -22.11 -11.12 41.80
C SER A 21 -22.75 -10.05 40.92
N PRO A 22 -23.46 -9.05 41.50
CA PRO A 22 -24.14 -8.01 40.75
C PRO A 22 -23.17 -7.03 40.09
N ILE A 23 -23.43 -6.77 38.80
CA ILE A 23 -22.72 -5.83 37.93
C ILE A 23 -23.03 -4.41 38.40
N ASN A 24 -22.09 -3.78 39.12
CA ASN A 24 -22.13 -2.34 39.37
C ASN A 24 -21.50 -1.66 38.15
N GLY A 25 -22.32 -0.95 37.37
CA GLY A 25 -21.96 -0.37 36.07
C GLY A 25 -20.99 0.80 36.21
N THR A 26 -19.70 0.52 36.21
CA THR A 26 -18.67 1.47 35.79
C THR A 26 -18.33 1.17 34.33
N SER A 27 -18.81 2.01 33.42
CA SER A 27 -18.29 2.08 32.05
C SER A 27 -16.82 2.46 32.14
N GLN A 28 -15.94 1.46 32.21
CA GLN A 28 -14.53 1.67 31.92
C GLN A 28 -14.48 2.14 30.47
N GLU A 29 -14.16 3.43 30.31
CA GLU A 29 -13.63 3.99 29.09
C GLU A 29 -12.44 3.11 28.71
N LEU A 30 -12.70 2.20 27.77
CA LEU A 30 -11.73 1.22 27.30
C LEU A 30 -10.65 2.02 26.59
N SER A 31 -9.60 2.40 27.32
CA SER A 31 -8.48 3.16 26.80
C SER A 31 -8.07 2.54 25.46
N PRO A 32 -8.10 3.31 24.35
CA PRO A 32 -7.77 2.75 23.05
C PRO A 32 -6.39 2.09 23.12
N PRO A 33 -6.20 0.94 22.45
CA PRO A 33 -4.96 0.19 22.54
C PRO A 33 -3.80 1.13 22.24
N LEU A 34 -2.87 1.24 23.21
CA LEU A 34 -1.68 2.06 23.10
C LEU A 34 -0.92 1.64 21.84
N GLY A 35 -0.96 2.48 20.80
CA GLY A 35 -0.28 2.19 19.55
C GLY A 35 1.23 2.05 19.74
N VAL A 36 1.86 1.19 18.95
CA VAL A 36 3.32 0.98 18.97
C VAL A 36 4.00 2.17 18.30
N ALA A 37 4.92 2.85 19.00
CA ALA A 37 5.63 3.98 18.44
C ALA A 37 6.48 3.57 17.23
N CYS A 38 6.40 4.34 16.14
CA CYS A 38 7.15 4.15 14.91
C CYS A 38 7.55 5.50 14.30
N GLY A 39 8.69 6.03 14.72
CA GLY A 39 9.15 7.36 14.29
C GLY A 39 8.23 8.46 14.80
N ARG A 40 7.58 9.17 13.88
CA ARG A 40 6.63 10.26 14.17
C ARG A 40 5.17 9.80 14.23
N THR A 41 4.89 8.53 13.95
CA THR A 41 3.54 7.96 14.02
C THR A 41 3.49 6.82 15.03
N SER A 42 2.28 6.39 15.37
CA SER A 42 2.05 5.17 16.14
C SER A 42 1.29 4.17 15.28
N CYS A 43 1.74 2.92 15.26
CA CYS A 43 1.06 1.81 14.61
C CYS A 43 -0.07 1.31 15.51
N PHE A 44 -1.28 1.21 14.96
CA PHE A 44 -2.47 0.81 15.72
C PHE A 44 -2.91 -0.62 15.38
N GLY A 45 -3.56 -1.27 16.33
CA GLY A 45 -3.96 -2.68 16.22
C GLY A 45 -2.75 -3.60 16.35
N GLU A 46 -2.64 -4.61 15.47
CA GLU A 46 -1.55 -5.59 15.46
C GLU A 46 -0.41 -5.23 14.50
N GLN A 47 -0.35 -3.97 14.04
CA GLN A 47 0.69 -3.52 13.11
C GLN A 47 2.06 -3.44 13.78
N VAL A 48 3.11 -3.79 13.02
CA VAL A 48 4.50 -3.69 13.43
C VAL A 48 5.17 -2.48 12.79
N CYS A 49 6.05 -1.82 13.54
CA CYS A 49 6.89 -0.76 12.98
C CYS A 49 7.91 -1.38 12.02
N CYS A 50 7.82 -0.98 10.77
CA CYS A 50 8.56 -1.58 9.68
C CYS A 50 9.79 -0.74 9.32
N ASN A 51 9.67 0.59 9.36
CA ASN A 51 10.80 1.50 9.31
C ASN A 51 10.50 2.76 10.16
N PRO A 52 11.19 2.96 11.30
CA PRO A 52 10.94 4.10 12.17
C PRO A 52 11.34 5.43 11.53
N THR A 53 12.36 5.47 10.67
CA THR A 53 12.77 6.69 9.95
C THR A 53 11.66 7.18 9.03
N CYS A 54 10.94 6.24 8.41
CA CYS A 54 9.82 6.50 7.51
C CYS A 54 8.48 6.66 8.21
N SER A 55 8.42 6.31 9.50
CA SER A 55 7.15 6.14 10.23
C SER A 55 6.19 5.17 9.50
N LEU A 56 6.74 4.07 8.99
CA LEU A 56 5.99 3.10 8.18
C LEU A 56 5.57 1.89 9.04
N CYS A 57 4.27 1.63 9.07
CA CYS A 57 3.67 0.49 9.76
C CYS A 57 3.25 -0.58 8.74
N ALA A 58 3.42 -1.86 9.08
CA ALA A 58 3.00 -2.98 8.25
C ALA A 58 2.20 -3.99 9.09
N MET A 59 1.31 -4.75 8.44
CA MET A 59 0.67 -5.90 9.10
C MET A 59 1.68 -7.05 9.28
N PRO A 60 1.54 -7.87 10.33
CA PRO A 60 2.34 -9.07 10.48
C PRO A 60 2.24 -9.98 9.24
N GLY A 61 3.37 -10.50 8.78
CA GLY A 61 3.44 -11.35 7.58
C GLY A 61 3.56 -10.61 6.25
N MET A 62 3.42 -9.27 6.22
CA MET A 62 3.75 -8.46 5.04
C MET A 62 5.23 -8.11 5.03
N ALA A 63 5.87 -8.21 3.87
CA ALA A 63 7.25 -7.78 3.70
C ALA A 63 7.36 -6.26 3.86
N CYS A 64 8.38 -5.83 4.58
CA CYS A 64 8.70 -4.42 4.74
C CYS A 64 9.23 -3.84 3.42
N PRO A 65 8.60 -2.82 2.83
CA PRO A 65 9.18 -2.16 1.67
C PRO A 65 10.48 -1.48 2.11
N MET A 66 11.59 -1.80 1.46
CA MET A 66 12.82 -1.02 1.57
C MET A 66 12.63 0.28 0.78
N LEU A 67 11.84 1.18 1.34
CA LEU A 67 11.68 2.52 0.81
C LEU A 67 12.82 3.38 1.35
N ASP A 68 13.58 4.01 0.46
CA ASP A 68 14.49 5.07 0.85
C ASP A 68 13.65 6.29 1.22
N CYS A 69 13.64 6.62 2.50
CA CYS A 69 12.77 7.67 3.04
C CYS A 69 13.38 9.06 2.98
N GLY A 70 14.29 9.28 2.01
CA GLY A 70 14.76 10.61 1.63
C GLY A 70 15.50 11.34 2.75
N HIS A 71 16.03 10.62 3.73
CA HIS A 71 16.82 11.19 4.81
C HIS A 71 18.32 11.18 4.48
N LEU A 72 18.67 11.52 3.24
CA LEU A 72 20.07 11.70 2.87
C LEU A 72 20.65 12.84 3.73
N PRO A 73 21.67 12.55 4.56
CA PRO A 73 22.26 13.57 5.42
C PRO A 73 22.84 14.67 4.54
N GLY A 74 22.32 15.89 4.67
CA GLY A 74 22.80 17.08 3.95
C GLY A 74 21.81 17.73 3.00
N THR A 75 20.60 17.18 2.80
CA THR A 75 19.52 17.97 2.19
C THR A 75 18.75 18.71 3.30
N PRO A 76 18.58 20.04 3.23
CA PRO A 76 17.75 20.75 4.18
C PRO A 76 16.35 20.15 4.11
N ALA A 77 15.80 19.78 5.26
CA ALA A 77 14.43 19.32 5.36
C ALA A 77 13.55 20.28 4.57
N VAL A 78 13.01 19.81 3.44
CA VAL A 78 12.03 20.57 2.67
C VAL A 78 10.96 20.95 3.67
N THR A 79 10.93 22.23 4.01
CA THR A 79 10.02 22.76 5.01
C THR A 79 8.66 22.44 4.45
N LYS A 80 7.97 21.48 5.07
CA LYS A 80 6.60 21.12 4.71
C LYS A 80 5.86 22.44 4.56
N PRO A 81 5.29 22.77 3.39
CA PRO A 81 4.56 24.01 3.22
C PRO A 81 3.61 24.14 4.39
N ALA A 82 3.63 25.29 5.07
CA ALA A 82 2.73 25.54 6.18
C ALA A 82 1.34 25.12 5.70
N VAL A 83 0.77 24.12 6.36
CA VAL A 83 -0.62 23.74 6.17
C VAL A 83 -1.39 24.93 6.69
N VAL A 84 -1.64 25.89 5.82
CA VAL A 84 -2.66 26.89 6.05
C VAL A 84 -3.95 26.09 6.21
N ASP A 85 -4.56 26.19 7.39
CA ASP A 85 -5.92 25.75 7.69
C ASP A 85 -6.89 26.50 6.76
N ALA A 86 -6.88 26.14 5.48
CA ALA A 86 -7.94 26.50 4.58
C ALA A 86 -9.17 25.71 5.05
N PRO A 87 -10.32 26.36 5.28
CA PRO A 87 -11.57 25.67 5.51
C PRO A 87 -11.77 24.66 4.38
N GLY A 88 -11.66 23.38 4.72
CA GLY A 88 -11.74 22.30 3.75
C GLY A 88 -13.03 22.44 2.93
N PRO A 89 -13.00 22.19 1.61
CA PRO A 89 -14.22 22.13 0.83
C PRO A 89 -15.14 21.11 1.50
N ARG A 90 -16.34 21.55 1.91
CA ARG A 90 -17.41 20.64 2.31
C ARG A 90 -17.72 19.78 1.09
N PHE A 91 -17.21 18.56 1.07
CA PHE A 91 -17.62 17.54 0.11
C PHE A 91 -19.07 17.16 0.42
N SER A 92 -19.98 17.97 -0.12
CA SER A 92 -21.41 17.73 -0.08
C SER A 92 -21.76 16.69 -1.14
N GLY A 93 -22.16 15.51 -0.66
CA GLY A 93 -22.84 14.50 -1.46
C GLY A 93 -21.94 13.45 -2.08
N SER A 94 -21.88 12.30 -1.39
CA SER A 94 -21.59 11.00 -1.98
C SER A 94 -22.60 10.69 -3.09
N LYS A 95 -22.36 11.18 -4.30
CA LYS A 95 -22.95 10.55 -5.48
C LYS A 95 -22.24 9.21 -5.65
N ILE A 96 -22.97 8.13 -5.40
CA ILE A 96 -22.60 6.78 -5.80
C ILE A 96 -22.39 6.82 -7.32
N MET A 97 -21.16 7.09 -7.76
CA MET A 97 -20.77 6.93 -9.15
C MET A 97 -20.90 5.43 -9.42
N LYS A 98 -21.93 5.07 -10.18
CA LYS A 98 -22.03 3.73 -10.75
C LYS A 98 -20.72 3.50 -11.48
N LYS A 99 -19.94 2.53 -11.00
CA LYS A 99 -18.69 2.08 -11.61
C LYS A 99 -18.92 1.99 -13.12
N PRO A 100 -18.24 2.81 -13.95
CA PRO A 100 -18.37 2.70 -15.39
C PRO A 100 -18.09 1.26 -15.77
N ARG A 101 -19.04 0.61 -16.46
CA ARG A 101 -18.81 -0.71 -17.03
C ARG A 101 -17.58 -0.57 -17.93
N PRO A 102 -16.50 -1.37 -17.74
CA PRO A 102 -15.37 -1.37 -18.65
C PRO A 102 -15.92 -1.64 -20.03
N THR A 103 -15.97 -0.60 -20.85
CA THR A 103 -16.37 -0.75 -22.24
C THR A 103 -15.06 -1.10 -22.90
N MET A 104 -14.85 -2.37 -23.25
CA MET A 104 -13.71 -2.73 -24.09
C MET A 104 -13.80 -1.83 -25.33
N PRO A 105 -12.76 -1.03 -25.62
CA PRO A 105 -12.72 -0.31 -26.88
C PRO A 105 -12.88 -1.33 -27.99
N ALA A 106 -13.65 -0.98 -29.01
CA ALA A 106 -13.72 -1.77 -30.23
C ALA A 106 -12.29 -2.00 -30.74
N PRO A 107 -11.96 -3.19 -31.30
CA PRO A 107 -10.63 -3.46 -31.82
C PRO A 107 -10.28 -2.44 -32.90
N TYR A 108 -9.44 -1.47 -32.56
CA TYR A 108 -8.88 -0.53 -33.51
C TYR A 108 -7.87 -1.30 -34.36
N THR A 109 -8.27 -1.62 -35.59
CA THR A 109 -7.37 -2.15 -36.62
C THR A 109 -6.55 -1.01 -37.20
N SER A 110 -5.74 -0.36 -36.36
CA SER A 110 -4.69 0.52 -36.85
C SER A 110 -3.57 -0.35 -37.43
N PRO A 111 -3.10 -0.05 -38.66
CA PRO A 111 -2.00 -0.80 -39.25
C PRO A 111 -0.78 -0.75 -38.33
N LYS A 112 -0.31 -1.94 -37.94
CA LYS A 112 0.90 -2.13 -37.12
C LYS A 112 2.09 -1.52 -37.87
N PRO A 113 2.75 -0.48 -37.34
CA PRO A 113 3.99 0.02 -37.94
C PRO A 113 5.00 -1.13 -38.03
N THR A 114 5.43 -1.49 -39.23
CA THR A 114 6.41 -2.60 -39.44
C THR A 114 7.80 -2.23 -38.98
N ASP A 115 8.09 -0.93 -38.94
CA ASP A 115 9.33 -0.36 -38.44
C ASP A 115 9.00 0.34 -37.10
N GLY A 116 9.84 0.11 -36.09
CA GLY A 116 9.63 0.67 -34.76
C GLY A 116 9.48 2.20 -34.78
N VAL A 117 8.71 2.77 -33.83
CA VAL A 117 8.50 4.23 -33.75
C VAL A 117 9.55 4.89 -32.86
N ALA A 118 10.19 5.95 -33.35
CA ALA A 118 11.14 6.73 -32.56
C ALA A 118 10.45 7.36 -31.33
N CYS A 119 11.11 7.29 -30.17
CA CYS A 119 10.62 7.82 -28.91
C CYS A 119 11.79 8.33 -28.06
N GLY A 120 12.11 9.62 -28.19
CA GLY A 120 13.30 10.20 -27.56
C GLY A 120 14.58 9.50 -28.03
N ASN A 121 15.35 8.97 -27.08
CA ASN A 121 16.58 8.21 -27.36
C ASN A 121 16.32 6.72 -27.63
N ASN A 122 15.06 6.28 -27.61
CA ASN A 122 14.66 4.89 -27.80
C ASN A 122 13.86 4.72 -29.10
N THR A 123 13.74 3.49 -29.58
CA THR A 123 12.82 3.13 -30.67
C THR A 123 11.89 2.03 -30.16
N CYS A 124 10.59 2.33 -30.13
CA CYS A 124 9.58 1.40 -29.67
C CYS A 124 9.41 0.26 -30.67
N ALA A 125 9.04 -0.92 -30.17
CA ALA A 125 8.72 -2.06 -31.02
C ALA A 125 7.54 -1.76 -31.97
N ALA A 126 7.45 -2.53 -33.06
CA ALA A 126 6.40 -2.43 -34.07
C ALA A 126 4.95 -2.50 -33.51
N ASP A 127 4.75 -3.12 -32.35
CA ASP A 127 3.47 -3.26 -31.65
C ASP A 127 3.30 -2.25 -30.50
N GLN A 128 4.15 -1.24 -30.40
CA GLN A 128 4.13 -0.25 -29.32
C GLN A 128 4.01 1.18 -29.86
N VAL A 129 3.56 2.08 -28.98
CA VAL A 129 3.48 3.52 -29.23
C VAL A 129 4.40 4.28 -28.27
N CYS A 130 4.92 5.42 -28.72
CA CYS A 130 5.69 6.31 -27.86
C CYS A 130 4.78 6.96 -26.83
N CYS A 131 4.99 6.64 -25.55
CA CYS A 131 4.23 7.22 -24.44
C CYS A 131 4.86 8.52 -23.96
N ASN A 132 6.19 8.52 -23.72
CA ASN A 132 6.87 9.70 -23.22
C ASN A 132 8.21 9.85 -23.93
N ALA A 133 8.24 10.73 -24.93
CA ALA A 133 9.43 11.01 -25.72
C ALA A 133 10.58 11.59 -24.88
N SER A 134 10.28 12.34 -23.81
CA SER A 134 11.32 12.87 -22.92
C SER A 134 12.06 11.76 -22.16
N CYS A 135 11.42 10.61 -21.98
CA CYS A 135 11.93 9.48 -21.22
C CYS A 135 12.25 8.24 -22.09
N GLY A 136 11.93 8.29 -23.38
CA GLY A 136 11.97 7.13 -24.27
C GLY A 136 11.12 5.94 -23.83
N ILE A 137 9.98 6.21 -23.18
CA ILE A 137 9.07 5.17 -22.68
C ILE A 137 8.08 4.77 -23.77
N CYS A 138 8.02 3.48 -24.04
CA CYS A 138 7.10 2.85 -24.98
C CYS A 138 6.02 2.07 -24.23
N THR A 139 4.80 2.03 -24.78
CA THR A 139 3.67 1.32 -24.18
C THR A 139 2.84 0.64 -25.26
N PRO A 140 2.06 -0.42 -24.96
CA PRO A 140 1.07 -0.94 -25.90
C PRO A 140 0.04 0.14 -26.30
N PRO A 141 -0.61 0.05 -27.47
CA PRO A 141 -1.57 1.06 -27.96
C PRO A 141 -2.70 1.39 -26.98
N ASP A 142 -3.10 0.44 -26.14
CA ASP A 142 -4.14 0.60 -25.12
C ASP A 142 -3.57 0.66 -23.68
N GLY A 143 -2.24 0.74 -23.55
CA GLY A 143 -1.56 0.84 -22.27
C GLY A 143 -1.74 2.22 -21.64
N ALA A 144 -1.80 2.26 -20.31
CA ALA A 144 -1.75 3.53 -19.60
C ALA A 144 -0.41 4.23 -19.86
N CYS A 145 -0.46 5.52 -20.16
CA CYS A 145 0.73 6.32 -20.36
C CYS A 145 0.89 7.31 -19.20
N ILE A 146 2.02 7.22 -18.50
CA ILE A 146 2.37 8.15 -17.42
C ILE A 146 3.33 9.22 -17.96
N MET A 147 2.89 10.47 -17.90
CA MET A 147 3.72 11.63 -18.24
C MET A 147 4.52 12.02 -17.00
N MET A 148 5.69 11.39 -16.84
CA MET A 148 6.67 11.77 -15.82
C MET A 148 7.77 12.65 -16.42
N PHE A 149 8.31 13.55 -15.61
CA PHE A 149 9.51 14.29 -15.98
C PHE A 149 10.73 13.37 -15.84
N CYS A 150 11.51 13.24 -16.90
CA CYS A 150 12.81 12.58 -16.81
C CYS A 150 13.88 13.65 -16.59
N GLY A 151 14.55 13.60 -15.44
CA GLY A 151 15.73 14.41 -15.20
C GLY A 151 16.88 13.96 -16.10
N ASP A 152 17.78 14.90 -16.43
CA ASP A 152 18.97 14.69 -17.27
C ASP A 152 20.05 13.78 -16.63
N SER A 153 19.67 12.81 -15.80
CA SER A 153 20.59 11.94 -15.06
C SER A 153 21.39 10.99 -15.97
N HIS A 154 21.08 10.93 -17.26
CA HIS A 154 21.78 10.11 -18.26
C HIS A 154 22.82 10.86 -19.10
N ARG A 155 23.16 12.11 -18.73
CA ARG A 155 24.49 12.64 -19.06
C ARG A 155 25.47 12.28 -17.95
N HIS A 156 25.73 10.99 -17.77
CA HIS A 156 27.05 10.59 -17.29
C HIS A 156 28.01 10.91 -18.44
N ASP A 157 28.46 12.16 -18.41
CA ASP A 157 29.47 12.72 -19.25
C ASP A 157 30.76 11.96 -18.93
N ASP A 158 31.11 10.97 -19.74
CA ASP A 158 32.40 10.26 -19.71
C ASP A 158 33.59 11.19 -20.06
N SER A 159 33.45 12.50 -19.92
CA SER A 159 34.54 13.48 -20.11
C SER A 159 35.07 13.97 -18.76
N ILE A 160 35.64 13.07 -17.97
CA ILE A 160 36.69 13.48 -17.01
C ILE A 160 38.02 13.39 -17.77
N PRO A 161 38.58 14.50 -18.28
CA PRO A 161 39.94 14.50 -18.79
C PRO A 161 40.91 14.22 -17.62
N SER A 162 41.83 13.28 -17.85
CA SER A 162 42.92 12.89 -16.94
C SER A 162 43.99 13.97 -16.81
#